data_AF-A0A6I0EG01-F1
#
_entry.id   AF-A0A6I0EG01-F1
#
_cell.length_a   1.000
_cell.length_b   1.000
_cell.length_c   1.000
_cell.angle_alpha   90.00
_cell.angle_beta   90.00
_cell.angle_gamma   90.00
#
_symmetry.space_group_name_H-M   'P 1'
#
loop_
_entity.id
_entity.type
_entity.pdbx_description
1 polymer ?
#
loop_
_entity_poly.entity_id
_entity_poly.type
_entity_poly.pdbx_seq_one_letter_code
_entity_poly.pdbx_strand_id
1 'polypeptide(L)'
;MPTTQNAPFNISALGWALSAALVVLFVICLVVALLFPDLRASHAWVGLFSAAPLDSVRVWIDGIVFSIAFGWVTAAVLGAVYNRLIAR
;
A
#
# COMPACT_ATOMS: atom_id res chain seq x y z
N MET A 1 9.53 -28.87 20.74
CA MET A 1 9.54 -27.94 19.59
C MET A 1 8.12 -27.47 19.36
N PRO A 2 7.79 -26.18 19.53
CA PRO A 2 6.48 -25.70 19.13
C PRO A 2 6.41 -25.80 17.60
N THR A 3 5.52 -26.65 17.09
CA THR A 3 5.18 -26.65 15.67
C THR A 3 4.48 -25.32 15.41
N THR A 4 5.13 -24.41 14.68
CA THR A 4 4.45 -23.22 14.13
C THR A 4 3.29 -23.71 13.29
N GLN A 5 2.09 -23.62 13.84
CA GLN A 5 0.86 -23.95 13.15
C GLN A 5 0.67 -22.85 12.09
N ASN A 6 0.76 -23.20 10.81
CA ASN A 6 0.54 -22.25 9.72
C ASN A 6 -0.93 -21.83 9.74
N ALA A 7 -1.22 -20.67 10.33
CA ALA A 7 -2.56 -20.13 10.41
C ALA A 7 -2.92 -19.40 9.10
N PRO A 8 -4.15 -19.54 8.58
CA PRO A 8 -4.59 -18.80 7.41
C PRO A 8 -4.58 -17.29 7.69
N PHE A 9 -4.24 -16.52 6.65
CA PHE A 9 -4.38 -15.08 6.73
C PHE A 9 -5.86 -14.68 6.74
N ASN A 10 -6.18 -13.78 7.66
CA ASN A 10 -7.41 -13.02 7.60
C ASN A 10 -7.27 -11.91 6.56
N ILE A 11 -7.97 -12.05 5.43
CA ILE A 11 -7.86 -11.16 4.27
C ILE A 11 -8.29 -9.73 4.62
N SER A 12 -9.29 -9.54 5.48
CA SER A 12 -9.76 -8.19 5.82
C SER A 12 -8.76 -7.46 6.72
N ALA A 13 -8.20 -8.15 7.72
CA ALA A 13 -7.14 -7.60 8.56
C ALA A 13 -5.90 -7.25 7.71
N LEU A 14 -5.53 -8.13 6.77
CA LEU A 14 -4.42 -7.91 5.84
C LEU A 14 -4.69 -6.71 4.91
N GLY A 15 -5.91 -6.57 4.40
CA GLY A 15 -6.34 -5.45 3.56
C GLY A 15 -6.17 -4.10 4.25
N TRP A 16 -6.68 -3.98 5.48
CA TRP A 16 -6.52 -2.76 6.26
C TRP A 16 -5.06 -2.47 6.63
N ALA A 17 -4.29 -3.48 7.02
CA ALA A 17 -2.87 -3.32 7.36
C ALA A 17 -2.05 -2.84 6.16
N LEU A 18 -2.22 -3.46 4.98
CA LEU A 18 -1.54 -3.05 3.76
C LEU A 18 -1.98 -1.67 3.28
N SER A 19 -3.28 -1.38 3.36
CA SER A 19 -3.81 -0.05 3.03
C SER A 19 -3.17 1.03 3.92
N ALA A 20 -3.11 0.82 5.24
CA ALA A 20 -2.50 1.75 6.17
C ALA A 20 -1.00 1.95 5.88
N ALA A 21 -0.26 0.87 5.63
CA ALA A 21 1.15 0.94 5.28
C ALA A 21 1.39 1.73 3.99
N LEU A 22 0.58 1.50 2.94
CA LEU A 22 0.68 2.22 1.68
C LEU A 22 0.32 3.70 1.82
N VAL A 23 -0.73 4.03 2.57
CA VAL A 23 -1.11 5.43 2.85
C VAL A 23 0.03 6.16 3.58
N VAL A 24 0.59 5.55 4.62
CA VAL A 24 1.71 6.15 5.37
C VAL A 24 2.92 6.37 4.47
N LEU A 25 3.30 5.35 3.68
CA LEU A 25 4.42 5.46 2.75
C LEU A 25 4.17 6.53 1.68
N PHE A 26 2.96 6.60 1.11
CA PHE A 26 2.56 7.63 0.16
C PHE A 26 2.72 9.03 0.76
N VAL A 27 2.23 9.27 1.97
CA VAL A 27 2.35 10.57 2.65
C VAL A 27 3.82 10.93 2.88
N ILE A 28 4.65 9.97 3.32
CA ILE A 28 6.09 10.19 3.48
C ILE A 28 6.73 10.57 2.14
N CYS A 29 6.46 9.82 1.07
CA CYS A 29 6.99 10.11 -0.26
C CYS A 29 6.52 11.46 -0.80
N LEU A 30 5.27 11.84 -0.57
CA LEU A 30 4.73 13.13 -0.99
C LEU A 30 5.43 14.29 -0.27
N VAL A 31 5.59 14.20 1.05
CA VAL A 31 6.31 15.21 1.84
C VAL A 31 7.77 15.31 1.38
N VAL A 32 8.43 14.17 1.16
CA VAL A 32 9.82 14.14 0.67
C VAL A 32 9.92 14.74 -0.73
N ALA A 33 8.98 14.46 -1.63
CA ALA A 33 8.97 15.04 -2.98
C ALA A 33 8.81 16.58 -2.95
N LEU A 34 8.02 17.10 -2.01
CA LEU A 34 7.85 18.55 -1.80
C LEU A 34 9.10 19.22 -1.21
N LEU A 35 9.83 18.54 -0.33
CA LEU A 35 11.02 19.09 0.32
C LEU A 35 12.31 18.90 -0.49
N PHE A 36 12.40 17.83 -1.28
CA PHE A 36 13.59 17.41 -2.00
C PHE A 36 13.24 17.10 -3.48
N PRO A 37 13.24 18.11 -4.35
CA PRO A 37 12.80 17.96 -5.75
C PRO A 37 13.67 16.98 -6.56
N ASP A 38 14.93 16.79 -6.18
CA ASP A 38 15.87 15.93 -6.91
C ASP A 38 15.66 14.43 -6.65
N LEU A 39 14.88 14.06 -5.63
CA LEU A 39 14.60 12.66 -5.30
C LEU A 39 13.53 12.09 -6.24
N ARG A 40 14.01 11.61 -7.39
CA ARG A 40 13.18 10.98 -8.44
C ARG A 40 12.37 9.79 -7.94
N ALA A 41 12.89 9.03 -6.97
CA ALA A 41 12.20 7.87 -6.39
C ALA A 41 10.88 8.27 -5.71
N SER A 42 10.88 9.35 -4.92
CA SER A 42 9.68 9.84 -4.24
C SER A 42 8.64 10.35 -5.24
N HIS A 43 9.08 11.07 -6.28
CA HIS A 43 8.20 11.54 -7.35
C HIS A 43 7.58 10.38 -8.14
N ALA A 44 8.37 9.37 -8.48
CA ALA A 44 7.88 8.18 -9.17
C ALA A 44 6.88 7.39 -8.31
N TRP A 45 7.14 7.29 -6.99
CA TRP A 45 6.23 6.64 -6.07
C TRP A 45 4.89 7.37 -5.99
N VAL A 46 4.89 8.70 -5.78
CA VAL A 46 3.66 9.50 -5.76
C VAL A 46 2.90 9.40 -7.08
N GLY A 47 3.61 9.44 -8.20
CA GLY A 47 3.05 9.31 -9.55
C GLY A 47 2.33 7.99 -9.81
N LEU A 48 2.61 6.95 -9.02
CA LEU A 48 1.90 5.67 -9.11
C LEU A 48 0.47 5.75 -8.56
N PHE A 49 0.22 6.66 -7.62
CA PHE A 49 -1.06 6.80 -6.92
C PHE A 49 -1.82 8.07 -7.27
N SER A 50 -1.19 9.08 -7.87
CA SER A 50 -1.90 10.25 -8.39
C SER A 50 -1.19 10.87 -9.59
N ALA A 51 -1.99 11.35 -10.55
CA ALA A 51 -1.53 12.15 -11.69
C ALA A 51 -1.73 13.66 -11.46
N ALA A 52 -2.21 14.05 -10.27
CA ALA A 52 -2.42 15.46 -9.94
C ALA A 52 -1.08 16.16 -9.62
N PRO A 53 -1.02 17.49 -9.79
CA PRO A 53 0.11 18.30 -9.31
C PRO A 53 0.34 18.11 -7.79
N LEU A 54 1.61 18.09 -7.36
CA LEU A 54 1.99 17.81 -5.96
C LEU A 54 1.48 18.86 -4.95
N ASP A 55 1.25 20.08 -5.42
CA ASP A 55 0.71 21.21 -4.65
C ASP A 55 -0.83 21.18 -4.53
N SER A 56 -1.49 20.28 -5.26
CA SER A 56 -2.96 20.19 -5.27
C SER A 56 -3.49 19.29 -4.16
N VAL A 57 -4.59 19.69 -3.52
CA VAL A 57 -5.35 18.82 -2.58
C VAL A 57 -5.78 17.51 -3.25
N ARG A 58 -5.97 17.51 -4.58
CA ARG A 58 -6.35 16.32 -5.33
C ARG A 58 -5.31 15.20 -5.24
N VAL A 59 -4.02 15.51 -5.12
CA VAL A 59 -2.96 14.50 -4.99
C VAL A 59 -3.12 13.67 -3.73
N TRP A 60 -3.59 14.28 -2.64
CA TRP A 60 -3.84 13.61 -1.37
C TRP A 60 -5.04 12.67 -1.46
N ILE A 61 -6.13 13.13 -2.09
CA ILE A 61 -7.35 12.35 -2.24
C ILE A 61 -7.08 11.12 -3.10
N ASP A 62 -6.53 11.33 -4.30
CA ASP A 62 -6.17 10.25 -5.22
C ASP A 62 -5.20 9.28 -4.53
N GLY A 63 -4.13 9.80 -3.91
CA GLY A 63 -3.12 9.02 -3.22
C GLY A 63 -3.67 8.07 -2.16
N ILE A 64 -4.55 8.58 -1.29
CA ILE A 64 -5.19 7.80 -0.23
C ILE A 64 -6.13 6.75 -0.83
N VAL A 65 -6.98 7.14 -1.79
CA VAL A 65 -7.96 6.22 -2.41
C VAL A 65 -7.25 5.08 -3.13
N PHE A 66 -6.24 5.37 -3.94
CA PHE A 66 -5.47 4.34 -4.65
C PHE A 66 -4.62 3.50 -3.70
N SER A 67 -4.09 4.08 -2.60
CA SER A 67 -3.37 3.31 -1.58
C SER A 67 -4.26 2.26 -0.91
N ILE A 68 -5.50 2.63 -0.59
CA ILE A 68 -6.49 1.71 -0.03
C ILE A 68 -6.86 0.65 -1.08
N ALA A 69 -7.16 1.06 -2.31
CA ALA A 69 -7.52 0.13 -3.38
C ALA A 69 -6.41 -0.91 -3.64
N PHE A 70 -5.16 -0.47 -3.79
CA PHE A 70 -4.03 -1.38 -4.00
C PHE A 70 -3.72 -2.22 -2.76
N GLY A 71 -3.91 -1.69 -1.56
CA GLY A 71 -3.80 -2.46 -0.32
C GLY A 71 -4.77 -3.64 -0.28
N TRP A 72 -6.03 -3.41 -0.64
CA TRP A 72 -7.06 -4.46 -0.74
C TRP A 72 -6.82 -5.45 -1.88
N VAL A 73 -6.43 -4.97 -3.07
CA VAL A 73 -6.07 -5.86 -4.20
C VAL A 73 -4.91 -6.77 -3.81
N THR A 74 -3.87 -6.21 -3.20
CA THR A 74 -2.70 -6.97 -2.75
C THR A 74 -3.09 -7.98 -1.67
N ALA A 75 -3.91 -7.59 -0.69
CA ALA A 75 -4.40 -8.49 0.35
C ALA A 75 -5.24 -9.64 -0.21
N ALA A 76 -6.11 -9.37 -1.19
CA ALA A 76 -6.93 -10.40 -1.81
C ALA A 76 -6.06 -11.43 -2.53
N VAL A 77 -5.09 -10.98 -3.34
CA VAL A 77 -4.17 -11.87 -4.06
C VAL A 77 -3.31 -12.65 -3.08
N LEU A 78 -2.62 -11.97 -2.17
CA LEU A 78 -1.71 -12.60 -1.21
C LEU A 78 -2.44 -13.58 -0.29
N GLY A 79 -3.56 -13.14 0.29
CA GLY A 79 -4.38 -13.96 1.18
C GLY A 79 -4.94 -15.19 0.46
N ALA A 80 -5.48 -15.03 -0.76
CA ALA A 80 -6.00 -16.17 -1.52
C ALA A 80 -4.91 -17.17 -1.90
N VAL A 81 -3.75 -16.71 -2.37
CA VAL A 81 -2.62 -17.57 -2.75
C VAL A 81 -2.06 -18.29 -1.52
N TYR A 82 -1.75 -17.55 -0.44
CA TYR A 82 -1.20 -18.13 0.78
C TYR A 82 -2.15 -19.16 1.40
N ASN A 83 -3.42 -18.80 1.57
CA ASN A 83 -4.42 -19.69 2.17
C ASN A 83 -4.63 -20.95 1.32
N ARG A 84 -4.53 -20.86 -0.02
CA ARG A 84 -4.56 -22.05 -0.90
C ARG A 84 -3.33 -22.94 -0.76
N LEU A 85 -2.15 -22.36 -0.52
CA LEU A 85 -0.91 -23.13 -0.40
C LEU A 85 -0.86 -23.92 0.91
N ILE A 86 -1.31 -23.34 2.02
CA ILE A 86 -1.31 -24.02 3.33
C ILE A 86 -2.45 -25.02 3.50
N ALA A 87 -3.49 -24.93 2.66
CA ALA A 87 -4.61 -25.88 2.65
C ALA A 87 -4.30 -27.15 1.84
N ARG A 88 -3.18 -27.18 1.11
CA ARG A 88 -2.63 -28.36 0.44
C ARG A 88 -1.69 -29.10 1.38
#